data_AF-A0A8B6Y4I5-F1
#
_entry.id   AF-A0A8B6Y4I5-F1
#
_cell.length_a   1.000
_cell.length_b   1.000
_cell.length_c   1.000
_cell.angle_alpha   90.00
_cell.angle_beta   90.00
_cell.angle_gamma   90.00
#
_symmetry.space_group_name_H-M   'P 1'
#
loop_
_entity.id
_entity.type
_entity.pdbx_description
1 polymer ?
#
loop_
_entity_poly.entity_id
_entity_poly.type
_entity_poly.pdbx_seq_one_letter_code
_entity_poly.pdbx_strand_id
1 'polypeptide(L)'
;MSISSSDELHNKLQCDLNSAYAWTQDSLLSFNIEKCLVMHYGYKNKRYPIYINGCKRNTSDSERDLGVIFSDNLKWKNQVLSSASKANRMLGIIKKSFVRFDAELLKSLYLSFVRPLLEFAIPIWAPYQKQDIYILEKVQRRATNTSNQ
;
A
#
# COMPACT_ATOMS: atom_id res chain seq x y z
N MET A 1 -0.78 -16.34 -31.13
CA MET A 1 -1.60 -15.91 -29.97
C MET A 1 -2.37 -14.66 -30.38
N SER A 2 -3.65 -14.79 -30.70
CA SER A 2 -4.54 -13.67 -31.00
C SER A 2 -4.67 -12.79 -29.75
N ILE A 3 -4.42 -11.48 -29.89
CA ILE A 3 -4.64 -10.53 -28.82
C ILE A 3 -6.16 -10.38 -28.67
N SER A 4 -6.74 -10.96 -27.62
CA SER A 4 -8.15 -10.76 -27.27
C SER A 4 -8.45 -9.27 -27.20
N SER A 5 -9.60 -8.87 -27.73
CA SER A 5 -10.00 -7.45 -27.72
C SER A 5 -10.20 -6.95 -26.28
N SER A 6 -10.01 -5.65 -26.05
CA SER A 6 -10.21 -5.07 -24.71
C SER A 6 -11.64 -5.28 -24.18
N ASP A 7 -12.62 -5.35 -25.09
CA ASP A 7 -14.03 -5.60 -24.77
C ASP A 7 -14.24 -7.07 -24.35
N GLU A 8 -13.57 -8.02 -25.01
CA GLU A 8 -13.61 -9.45 -24.65
C GLU A 8 -13.01 -9.72 -23.27
N LEU A 9 -11.87 -9.10 -22.96
CA LEU A 9 -11.25 -9.20 -21.64
C LEU A 9 -12.13 -8.62 -20.53
N HIS A 10 -12.77 -7.47 -20.80
CA HIS A 10 -13.72 -6.87 -19.86
C HIS A 10 -14.91 -7.80 -19.58
N ASN A 11 -15.51 -8.36 -20.63
CA ASN A 11 -16.63 -9.29 -20.49
C ASN A 11 -16.24 -10.55 -19.71
N LYS A 12 -15.04 -11.10 -19.96
CA LYS A 12 -14.53 -12.26 -19.21
C LYS A 12 -14.38 -11.95 -17.72
N LEU A 13 -13.75 -10.84 -17.37
CA LEU A 13 -13.62 -10.40 -15.98
C LEU A 13 -14.99 -10.23 -15.30
N GLN A 14 -15.96 -9.64 -16.01
CA GLN A 14 -17.31 -9.45 -15.48
C GLN A 14 -18.03 -10.80 -15.24
N CYS A 15 -17.85 -11.78 -16.13
CA CYS A 15 -18.36 -13.14 -15.96
C CYS A 15 -17.71 -13.84 -14.75
N ASP A 16 -16.38 -13.70 -14.59
CA ASP A 16 -15.65 -14.28 -13.45
C ASP A 16 -16.15 -13.68 -12.13
N LEU A 17 -16.39 -12.37 -12.07
CA LEU A 17 -16.95 -11.70 -10.89
C LEU A 17 -18.39 -12.13 -10.59
N ASN A 18 -19.23 -12.31 -11.61
CA ASN A 18 -20.59 -12.82 -11.43
C ASN A 18 -20.57 -14.24 -10.86
N SER A 19 -19.64 -15.07 -11.33
CA SER A 19 -19.45 -16.45 -10.87
C SER A 19 -18.94 -16.48 -9.43
N ALA A 20 -17.98 -15.62 -9.09
CA ALA A 20 -17.50 -15.45 -7.73
C ALA A 20 -18.62 -15.00 -6.78
N TYR A 21 -19.46 -14.05 -7.21
CA TYR A 21 -20.63 -13.62 -6.44
C TYR A 21 -21.62 -14.77 -6.21
N ALA A 22 -21.99 -15.53 -7.24
CA ALA A 22 -22.86 -16.69 -7.11
C ALA A 22 -22.30 -17.71 -6.10
N TRP A 23 -21.01 -18.04 -6.22
CA TRP A 23 -20.33 -18.95 -5.29
C TRP A 23 -20.39 -18.46 -3.84
N THR A 24 -20.29 -17.15 -3.58
CA THR A 24 -20.43 -16.64 -2.21
C THR A 24 -21.82 -16.91 -1.63
N GLN A 25 -22.87 -16.78 -2.45
CA GLN A 25 -24.24 -17.09 -2.01
C GLN A 25 -24.40 -18.56 -1.65
N ASP A 26 -23.86 -19.46 -2.48
CA ASP A 26 -23.88 -20.90 -2.23
C ASP A 26 -23.07 -21.29 -0.99
N SER A 27 -21.98 -20.55 -0.73
CA SER A 27 -21.07 -20.79 0.39
C SER A 27 -21.48 -20.09 1.69
N LEU A 28 -22.67 -19.45 1.72
CA LEU A 28 -23.16 -18.66 2.86
C LEU A 28 -22.17 -17.55 3.30
N LEU A 29 -21.44 -16.99 2.34
CA LEU A 29 -20.56 -15.83 2.51
C LEU A 29 -21.16 -14.63 1.77
N SER A 30 -20.96 -13.43 2.29
CA SER A 30 -21.44 -12.20 1.64
C SER A 30 -20.28 -11.25 1.35
N PHE A 31 -20.20 -10.76 0.12
CA PHE A 31 -19.30 -9.64 -0.19
C PHE A 31 -19.73 -8.39 0.56
N ASN A 32 -18.76 -7.72 1.18
CA ASN A 32 -18.95 -6.31 1.54
C ASN A 32 -18.81 -5.47 0.27
N ILE A 33 -19.93 -5.32 -0.44
CA ILE A 33 -19.98 -4.65 -1.72
C ILE A 33 -19.40 -3.24 -1.60
N GLU A 34 -19.71 -2.48 -0.55
CA GLU A 34 -19.19 -1.11 -0.35
C GLU A 34 -17.66 -1.04 -0.33
N LYS A 35 -16.99 -2.02 0.28
CA LYS A 35 -15.52 -2.10 0.34
C LYS A 35 -14.86 -2.59 -0.95
N CYS A 36 -15.60 -3.16 -1.88
CA CYS A 36 -15.04 -3.62 -3.16
C CYS A 36 -14.80 -2.43 -4.09
N LEU A 37 -13.56 -2.01 -4.31
CA LEU A 37 -13.26 -0.87 -5.18
C LEU A 37 -12.59 -1.32 -6.47
N VAL A 38 -12.69 -0.50 -7.52
CA VAL A 38 -12.04 -0.74 -8.82
C VAL A 38 -10.87 0.20 -8.96
N MET A 39 -9.67 -0.35 -9.18
CA MET A 39 -8.49 0.43 -9.51
C MET A 39 -8.05 0.08 -10.92
N HIS A 40 -7.96 1.09 -11.78
CA HIS A 40 -7.62 0.90 -13.19
C HIS A 40 -6.14 1.19 -13.44
N TYR A 41 -5.44 0.19 -13.97
CA TYR A 41 -4.03 0.31 -14.33
C TYR A 41 -3.81 0.46 -15.84
N GLY A 42 -2.82 1.26 -16.20
CA GLY A 42 -2.30 1.38 -17.56
C GLY A 42 -2.92 2.49 -18.41
N TYR A 43 -2.12 3.09 -19.28
CA TYR A 43 -2.49 4.26 -20.08
C TYR A 43 -3.56 3.98 -21.16
N LYS A 44 -3.63 2.74 -21.65
CA LYS A 44 -4.60 2.30 -22.67
C LYS A 44 -5.87 1.69 -22.06
N ASN A 45 -6.03 1.79 -20.74
CA ASN A 45 -7.19 1.25 -20.05
C ASN A 45 -8.41 2.11 -20.37
N LYS A 46 -9.43 1.51 -20.99
CA LYS A 46 -10.70 2.18 -21.32
C LYS A 46 -11.58 2.46 -20.09
N ARG A 47 -11.17 2.02 -18.90
CA ARG A 47 -11.85 2.22 -17.61
C ARG A 47 -13.31 1.74 -17.62
N TYR A 48 -13.51 0.51 -18.10
CA TYR A 48 -14.84 -0.08 -18.13
C TYR A 48 -15.46 -0.16 -16.73
N PRO A 49 -16.77 0.12 -16.60
CA PRO A 49 -17.47 -0.03 -15.33
C PRO A 49 -17.55 -1.50 -14.95
N ILE A 50 -17.30 -1.81 -13.67
CA ILE A 50 -17.44 -3.15 -13.11
C ILE A 50 -18.68 -3.17 -12.21
N TYR A 51 -19.42 -4.26 -12.27
CA TYR A 51 -20.62 -4.49 -11.47
C TYR A 51 -20.44 -5.72 -10.59
N ILE A 52 -20.97 -5.68 -9.37
CA ILE A 52 -21.09 -6.85 -8.49
C ILE A 52 -22.53 -6.86 -7.99
N ASN A 53 -23.26 -7.95 -8.24
CA ASN A 53 -24.69 -8.06 -7.94
C ASN A 53 -25.54 -6.92 -8.55
N GLY A 54 -25.25 -6.53 -9.79
CA GLY A 54 -25.90 -5.39 -10.46
C GLY A 54 -25.49 -4.00 -9.93
N CYS A 55 -24.75 -3.92 -8.82
CA CYS A 55 -24.27 -2.66 -8.26
C CYS A 55 -22.96 -2.23 -8.92
N LYS A 56 -22.96 -1.06 -9.56
CA LYS A 56 -21.75 -0.43 -10.11
C LYS A 56 -20.74 -0.16 -9.00
N ARG A 57 -19.48 -0.53 -9.22
CA ARG A 57 -18.40 -0.33 -8.26
C ARG A 57 -17.73 1.03 -8.43
N ASN A 58 -17.41 1.65 -7.29
CA ASN A 58 -16.66 2.91 -7.25
C ASN A 58 -15.21 2.67 -7.68
N THR A 59 -14.66 3.65 -8.40
CA THR A 59 -13.26 3.67 -8.77
C THR A 59 -12.43 4.35 -7.69
N SER A 60 -11.21 3.89 -7.47
CA SER A 60 -10.24 4.53 -6.59
C SER A 60 -8.88 4.63 -7.26
N ASP A 61 -8.19 5.74 -7.00
CA ASP A 61 -6.85 6.00 -7.52
C ASP A 61 -5.76 5.53 -6.56
N SER A 62 -6.11 5.16 -5.32
CA SER A 62 -5.16 4.62 -4.36
C SER A 62 -5.84 3.77 -3.31
N GLU A 63 -5.37 2.52 -3.16
CA GLU A 63 -5.94 1.57 -2.22
C GLU A 63 -4.86 0.88 -1.39
N ARG A 64 -5.21 0.56 -0.14
CA ARG A 64 -4.34 -0.19 0.75
C ARG A 64 -4.70 -1.66 0.69
N ASP A 65 -3.72 -2.49 0.33
CA ASP A 65 -3.84 -3.94 0.37
C ASP A 65 -2.71 -4.54 1.21
N LEU A 66 -3.07 -5.40 2.17
CA LEU A 66 -2.15 -6.03 3.14
C LEU A 66 -1.11 -5.08 3.78
N GLY A 67 -1.48 -3.81 3.97
CA GLY A 67 -0.62 -2.79 4.58
C GLY A 67 0.25 -1.98 3.60
N VAL A 68 0.23 -2.29 2.31
CA VAL A 68 0.90 -1.57 1.23
C VAL A 68 -0.11 -0.70 0.48
N ILE A 69 0.25 0.55 0.21
CA ILE A 69 -0.58 1.47 -0.57
C ILE A 69 -0.18 1.39 -2.04
N PHE A 70 -1.12 0.99 -2.87
CA PHE A 70 -1.01 1.02 -4.32
C PHE A 70 -1.66 2.30 -4.84
N SER A 71 -1.12 2.84 -5.93
CA SER A 71 -1.71 3.96 -6.66
C SER A 71 -1.95 3.51 -8.09
N ASP A 72 -2.97 4.04 -8.76
CA ASP A 72 -3.35 3.73 -10.15
C ASP A 72 -2.22 3.92 -11.17
N ASN A 73 -1.28 4.80 -10.85
CA ASN A 73 -0.08 5.12 -11.63
C ASN A 73 1.17 4.32 -11.21
N LEU A 74 1.03 3.40 -10.25
CA LEU A 74 2.10 2.55 -9.70
C LEU A 74 3.30 3.34 -9.15
N LYS A 75 3.10 4.58 -8.72
CA LYS A 75 4.11 5.36 -7.99
C LYS A 75 4.00 5.09 -6.49
N TRP A 76 5.16 5.08 -5.83
CA TRP A 76 5.26 4.69 -4.42
C TRP A 76 5.21 5.86 -3.43
N LYS A 77 5.03 7.09 -3.91
CA LYS A 77 5.01 8.30 -3.07
C LYS A 77 4.05 8.19 -1.88
N ASN A 78 2.81 7.73 -2.09
CA ASN A 78 1.83 7.59 -1.01
C ASN A 78 2.26 6.56 0.04
N GLN A 79 2.80 5.42 -0.42
CA GLN A 79 3.34 4.39 0.46
C GLN A 79 4.55 4.89 1.25
N VAL A 80 5.49 5.57 0.58
CA VAL A 80 6.70 6.16 1.20
C VAL A 80 6.33 7.17 2.27
N LEU A 81 5.41 8.09 1.99
CA LEU A 81 4.93 9.07 2.97
C LEU A 81 4.26 8.40 4.18
N SER A 82 3.43 7.39 3.93
CA SER A 82 2.78 6.59 4.98
C SER A 82 3.80 5.88 5.88
N SER A 83 4.77 5.17 5.30
CA SER A 83 5.84 4.47 6.02
C SER A 83 6.72 5.43 6.81
N ALA A 84 7.15 6.54 6.19
CA ALA A 84 7.96 7.56 6.86
C ALA A 84 7.20 8.24 8.01
N SER A 85 5.90 8.49 7.86
CA SER A 85 5.06 9.06 8.92
C SER A 85 4.96 8.12 10.13
N LYS A 86 4.66 6.83 9.90
CA LYS A 86 4.63 5.81 10.96
C LYS A 86 5.96 5.69 11.68
N ALA A 87 7.06 5.64 10.92
CA ALA A 87 8.41 5.54 11.47
C ALA A 87 8.80 6.79 12.28
N ASN A 88 8.50 8.00 11.80
CA ASN A 88 8.72 9.24 12.55
C ASN A 88 7.90 9.29 13.84
N ARG A 89 6.64 8.84 13.81
CA ARG A 89 5.80 8.76 15.00
C ARG A 89 6.42 7.81 16.03
N MET A 90 6.87 6.63 15.60
CA MET A 90 7.54 5.67 16.49
C MET A 90 8.84 6.24 17.06
N LEU A 91 9.66 6.88 16.24
CA LEU A 91 10.87 7.55 16.69
C LEU A 91 10.56 8.66 17.72
N GLY A 92 9.48 9.41 17.53
CA GLY A 92 9.01 10.41 18.49
C GLY A 92 8.55 9.80 19.82
N ILE A 93 7.90 8.62 19.78
CA ILE A 93 7.51 7.88 20.98
C ILE A 93 8.77 7.42 21.72
N ILE A 94 9.71 6.78 21.04
CA ILE A 94 10.99 6.34 21.61
C ILE A 94 11.65 7.51 22.36
N LYS A 95 11.85 8.65 21.70
CA LYS A 95 12.46 9.85 22.29
C LYS A 95 11.76 10.36 23.55
N LYS A 96 10.45 10.16 23.68
CA LYS A 96 9.67 10.60 24.85
C LYS A 96 9.67 9.57 25.97
N SER A 97 9.85 8.28 25.65
CA SER A 97 9.81 7.19 26.62
C SER A 97 11.09 7.02 27.42
N PHE A 98 12.22 7.52 26.93
CA PHE A 98 13.52 7.39 27.61
C PHE A 98 14.14 8.77 27.87
N VAL A 99 14.65 8.97 29.09
CA VAL A 99 15.30 10.22 29.52
C VAL A 99 16.74 10.32 29.03
N ARG A 100 17.44 9.18 28.90
CA ARG A 100 18.81 9.08 28.39
C ARG A 100 18.89 7.93 27.39
N PHE A 101 19.66 8.14 26.32
CA PHE A 101 20.00 7.13 25.34
C PHE A 101 21.51 6.93 25.34
N ASP A 102 21.96 5.68 25.40
CA ASP A 102 23.25 5.32 24.84
C ASP A 102 23.08 4.88 23.37
N ALA A 103 24.19 4.84 22.64
CA ALA A 103 24.18 4.53 21.21
C ALA A 103 23.64 3.11 20.91
N GLU A 104 23.91 2.14 21.79
CA GLU A 104 23.50 0.74 21.59
C GLU A 104 22.01 0.54 21.86
N LEU A 105 21.46 1.18 22.90
CA LEU A 105 20.04 1.20 23.18
C LEU A 105 19.27 1.86 22.04
N LEU A 106 19.71 3.03 21.57
CA LEU A 106 19.04 3.71 20.46
C LEU A 106 19.07 2.86 19.19
N LYS A 107 20.21 2.24 18.89
CA LYS A 107 20.37 1.33 17.75
C LYS A 107 19.43 0.13 17.86
N SER A 108 19.36 -0.51 19.02
CA SER A 108 18.45 -1.63 19.31
C SER A 108 16.99 -1.22 19.07
N LEU A 109 16.55 -0.12 19.68
CA LEU A 109 15.19 0.40 19.54
C LEU A 109 14.86 0.78 18.10
N TYR A 110 15.80 1.41 17.39
CA TYR A 110 15.63 1.75 15.98
C TYR A 110 15.46 0.51 15.11
N LEU A 111 16.32 -0.49 15.26
CA LEU A 111 16.27 -1.74 14.49
C LEU A 111 15.00 -2.55 14.78
N SER A 112 14.54 -2.58 16.03
CA SER A 112 13.35 -3.34 16.43
C SER A 112 12.03 -2.67 16.09
N PHE A 113 11.93 -1.33 16.19
CA PHE A 113 10.64 -0.64 16.08
C PHE A 113 10.51 0.31 14.90
N VAL A 114 11.60 0.94 14.45
CA VAL A 114 11.55 1.97 13.41
C VAL A 114 11.85 1.37 12.03
N ARG A 115 12.93 0.58 11.93
CA ARG A 115 13.36 -0.03 10.67
C ARG A 115 12.29 -0.93 10.02
N PRO A 116 11.55 -1.79 10.76
CA PRO A 116 10.50 -2.61 10.15
C PRO A 116 9.38 -1.78 9.52
N LEU A 117 9.08 -0.58 10.06
CA LEU A 117 8.07 0.31 9.50
C LEU A 117 8.51 0.94 8.16
N LEU A 118 9.82 1.08 7.94
CA LEU A 118 10.40 1.58 6.70
C LEU A 118 10.58 0.48 5.65
N GLU A 119 10.84 -0.76 6.07
CA GLU A 119 11.23 -1.88 5.19
C GLU A 119 10.11 -2.92 4.99
N PHE A 120 8.96 -2.78 5.66
CA PHE A 120 7.84 -3.69 5.49
C PHE A 120 7.45 -3.83 4.01
N ALA A 121 7.43 -5.06 3.49
CA ALA A 121 7.08 -5.39 2.11
C ALA A 121 7.95 -4.70 1.03
N ILE A 122 9.22 -4.39 1.35
CA ILE A 122 10.12 -3.67 0.42
C ILE A 122 10.28 -4.31 -0.97
N PRO A 123 10.23 -5.65 -1.17
CA PRO A 123 10.34 -6.23 -2.53
C PRO A 123 9.22 -5.79 -3.46
N ILE A 124 8.07 -5.35 -2.92
CA ILE A 124 6.93 -4.88 -3.70
C ILE A 124 7.12 -3.43 -4.12
N TRP A 125 7.52 -2.55 -3.19
CA TRP A 125 7.42 -1.10 -3.38
C TRP A 125 8.74 -0.34 -3.31
N ALA A 126 9.89 -1.03 -3.32
CA ALA A 126 11.22 -0.43 -3.30
C ALA A 126 11.26 0.87 -4.13
N PRO A 127 11.40 2.05 -3.51
CA PRO A 127 11.24 3.30 -4.21
C PRO A 127 12.40 3.52 -5.17
N TYR A 128 12.09 3.91 -6.40
CA TYR A 128 13.07 4.19 -7.45
C TYR A 128 13.29 5.70 -7.67
N GLN A 129 12.39 6.55 -7.17
CA GLN A 129 12.51 7.99 -7.31
C GLN A 129 13.43 8.56 -6.21
N LYS A 130 14.39 9.39 -6.61
CA LYS A 130 15.35 10.03 -5.68
C LYS A 130 14.65 10.76 -4.52
N GLN A 131 13.55 11.46 -4.81
CA GLN A 131 12.78 12.18 -3.80
C GLN A 131 12.18 11.24 -2.74
N ASP A 132 11.70 10.07 -3.14
CA ASP A 132 11.06 9.11 -2.26
C ASP A 132 12.11 8.40 -1.38
N ILE A 133 13.25 8.04 -1.98
CA ILE A 133 14.41 7.51 -1.26
C ILE A 133 14.88 8.52 -0.20
N TYR A 134 15.00 9.79 -0.58
CA TYR A 134 15.41 10.87 0.34
C TYR A 134 14.46 11.02 1.54
N ILE A 135 13.15 10.85 1.34
CA ILE A 135 12.17 10.89 2.43
C ILE A 135 12.43 9.78 3.46
N LEU A 136 12.70 8.55 3.00
CA LEU A 136 13.02 7.44 3.90
C LEU A 136 14.35 7.67 4.62
N GLU A 137 15.40 8.09 3.90
CA GLU A 137 16.71 8.41 4.48
C GLU A 137 16.63 9.49 5.56
N LYS A 138 15.75 10.50 5.38
CA LYS A 138 15.56 11.57 6.36
C LYS A 138 15.12 11.02 7.72
N VAL A 139 14.35 9.94 7.75
CA VAL A 139 13.97 9.26 9.00
C VAL A 139 15.19 8.63 9.66
N GLN A 140 16.04 7.96 8.87
CA GLN A 140 17.27 7.33 9.37
C GLN A 140 18.24 8.38 9.92
N ARG A 141 18.48 9.46 9.17
CA ARG A 141 19.33 10.60 9.61
C ARG A 141 18.82 11.23 10.90
N ARG A 142 17.48 11.35 11.05
CA ARG A 142 16.87 11.87 12.28
C ARG A 142 17.14 10.95 13.47
N ALA A 143 17.12 9.64 13.27
CA ALA A 143 17.45 8.70 14.34
C ALA A 143 18.92 8.84 14.74
N THR A 144 19.86 8.79 13.79
CA THR A 144 21.30 8.88 14.07
C THR A 144 21.72 10.21 14.70
N ASN A 145 21.11 11.34 14.33
CA ASN A 145 21.44 12.63 14.94
C ASN A 145 20.98 12.74 16.41
N THR A 146 20.20 11.78 16.90
CA THR A 146 19.70 11.77 18.29
C THR A 146 20.72 11.22 19.28
N SER A 147 21.69 10.41 18.85
CA SER A 147 22.71 9.85 19.73
C SER A 147 23.80 10.84 20.14
N ASN A 148 23.79 12.05 19.57
CA ASN A 148 24.83 13.07 19.78
C ASN A 148 24.38 14.18 20.75
N GLN A 149 23.31 13.96 21.52
CA GLN A 149 22.80 14.83 22.58
C GLN A 149 22.77 14.07 23.91
#